data_AF-A0A7X1ZMX5-F1
#
_entry.id   AF-A0A7X1ZMX5-F1
#
_cell.length_a   1.000
_cell.length_b   1.000
_cell.length_c   1.000
_cell.angle_alpha   90.00
_cell.angle_beta   90.00
_cell.angle_gamma   90.00
#
_symmetry.space_group_name_H-M   'P 1'
#
loop_
_entity.id
_entity.type
_entity.pdbx_description
1 polymer ?
#
loop_
_entity_poly.entity_id
_entity_poly.type
_entity_poly.pdbx_seq_one_letter_code
_entity_poly.pdbx_strand_id
1 'polypeptide(L)'
;MRPNRAGLYVDNDVGAAGSTGRGEANILNCGSFQVVNFMSRGFSPEEACLKSLEQIADKSKLLPHLLNEKGLARFGLNFYAINKKGEYGG
;
A
#
# COMPACT_ATOMS: atom_id res chain seq x y z
N MET A 1 19.12 -4.41 9.42
CA MET A 1 18.02 -5.32 9.03
C MET A 1 16.75 -4.48 8.90
N ARG A 2 16.23 -4.24 7.68
CA ARG A 2 14.96 -3.53 7.50
C ARG A 2 13.84 -4.58 7.64
N PRO A 3 13.04 -4.59 8.72
CA PRO A 3 11.95 -5.55 8.84
C PRO A 3 10.93 -5.31 7.72
N ASN A 4 10.51 -6.39 7.06
CA ASN A 4 9.59 -6.38 5.92
C ASN A 4 8.17 -6.06 6.41
N ARG A 5 7.87 -4.79 6.68
CA ARG A 5 6.56 -4.34 7.19
C ARG A 5 5.58 -4.15 6.03
N ALA A 6 5.21 -5.27 5.43
CA ALA A 6 4.36 -5.30 4.25
C ALA A 6 2.88 -5.42 4.63
N GLY A 7 2.49 -6.39 5.46
CA GLY A 7 1.09 -6.70 5.75
C GLY A 7 0.41 -5.76 6.76
N LEU A 8 1.19 -5.21 7.68
CA LEU A 8 0.75 -4.27 8.70
C LEU A 8 1.93 -3.36 9.08
N TYR A 9 1.67 -2.07 9.23
CA TYR A 9 2.62 -1.09 9.75
C TYR A 9 1.90 -0.13 10.70
N VAL A 10 2.55 0.22 11.81
CA VAL A 10 2.04 1.15 12.80
C VAL A 10 3.14 2.14 13.16
N ASP A 11 2.78 3.42 13.17
CA ASP A 11 3.56 4.52 13.72
C ASP A 11 2.62 5.39 14.57
N ASN A 12 2.94 5.52 15.85
CA ASN A 12 2.05 6.19 16.80
C ASN A 12 1.90 7.70 16.54
N ASP A 13 2.89 8.31 15.87
CA ASP A 13 2.88 9.74 15.56
C ASP A 13 2.13 10.04 14.26
N VAL A 14 1.88 9.01 13.44
CA VAL A 14 1.26 9.14 12.11
C VAL A 14 -0.07 8.38 12.02
N GLY A 15 -0.03 7.05 12.17
CA GLY A 15 -1.16 6.17 11.89
C GLY A 15 -0.78 4.70 11.71
N ALA A 16 -1.76 3.90 11.34
CA ALA A 16 -1.60 2.48 11.03
C ALA A 16 -2.17 2.16 9.66
N ALA A 17 -1.57 1.17 8.99
CA ALA A 17 -2.08 0.63 7.74
C ALA A 17 -1.93 -0.89 7.71
N GLY A 18 -2.94 -1.58 7.20
CA GLY A 18 -2.96 -3.01 6.92
C GLY A 18 -3.33 -3.28 5.46
N SER A 19 -3.08 -4.50 4.97
CA SER A 19 -3.35 -4.86 3.58
C SER A 19 -3.99 -6.23 3.44
N THR A 20 -4.79 -6.45 2.39
CA THR A 20 -5.33 -7.76 2.00
C THR A 20 -5.15 -8.02 0.50
N GLY A 21 -5.16 -9.28 0.07
CA GLY A 21 -4.99 -9.67 -1.34
C GLY A 21 -3.67 -10.40 -1.60
N ARG A 22 -3.01 -10.13 -2.73
CA ARG A 22 -1.79 -10.85 -3.14
C ARG A 22 -0.59 -10.43 -2.27
N GLY A 23 -0.31 -11.24 -1.24
CA GLY A 23 0.77 -11.00 -0.27
C GLY A 23 2.15 -10.78 -0.90
N GLU A 24 2.49 -11.50 -1.98
CA GLU A 24 3.75 -11.33 -2.71
C GLU A 24 3.92 -9.91 -3.26
N ALA A 25 2.88 -9.37 -3.89
CA ALA A 25 2.89 -8.02 -4.45
C ALA A 25 3.06 -6.97 -3.35
N ASN A 26 2.46 -7.23 -2.19
CA ASN A 26 2.60 -6.36 -1.03
C ASN A 26 4.00 -6.43 -0.39
N ILE A 27 4.58 -7.63 -0.25
CA ILE A 27 5.93 -7.85 0.30
C ILE A 27 6.98 -7.16 -0.55
N LEU A 28 6.89 -7.30 -1.88
CA LEU A 28 7.82 -6.65 -2.82
C LEU A 28 7.81 -5.13 -2.71
N ASN A 29 6.69 -4.54 -2.26
CA ASN A 29 6.51 -3.10 -2.22
C ASN A 29 6.59 -2.50 -0.82
N CYS A 30 6.60 -3.32 0.24
CA CYS A 30 6.44 -2.87 1.62
C CYS A 30 5.19 -1.96 1.76
N GLY A 31 4.05 -2.44 1.26
CA GLY A 31 2.88 -1.62 1.00
C GLY A 31 2.35 -0.87 2.23
N SER A 32 2.13 -1.55 3.36
CA SER A 32 1.66 -0.88 4.58
C SER A 32 2.62 0.21 5.08
N PHE A 33 3.93 0.02 4.95
CA PHE A 33 4.90 1.08 5.25
C PHE A 33 4.74 2.28 4.30
N GLN A 34 4.58 2.05 2.99
CA GLN A 34 4.38 3.13 2.03
C GLN A 34 3.14 3.97 2.36
N VAL A 35 2.03 3.31 2.71
CA VAL A 35 0.78 4.00 3.10
C VAL A 35 1.03 4.92 4.30
N VAL A 36 1.66 4.43 5.36
CA VAL A 36 1.95 5.28 6.54
C VAL A 36 2.97 6.38 6.21
N ASN A 37 3.94 6.12 5.34
CA ASN A 37 4.88 7.14 4.87
C ASN A 37 4.22 8.22 3.99
N PHE A 38 3.14 7.91 3.27
CA PHE A 38 2.34 8.95 2.62
C PHE A 38 1.53 9.74 3.64
N MET A 39 0.90 9.08 4.61
CA MET A 39 0.20 9.80 5.68
C MET A 39 1.13 10.75 6.45
N SER A 40 2.40 10.37 6.68
CA SER A 40 3.38 11.23 7.35
C SER A 40 3.76 12.48 6.52
N ARG A 41 3.47 12.48 5.22
CA ARG A 41 3.64 13.62 4.32
C ARG A 41 2.39 14.49 4.21
N GLY A 42 1.36 14.21 5.01
CA GLY A 42 0.14 15.00 5.10
C GLY A 42 -1.01 14.53 4.21
N PHE A 43 -0.89 13.37 3.55
CA PHE A 43 -2.01 12.79 2.79
C PHE A 43 -3.05 12.20 3.75
N SER A 44 -4.33 12.28 3.36
CA SER A 44 -5.38 11.52 4.04
C SER A 44 -5.13 10.01 3.91
N PRO A 45 -5.69 9.18 4.80
CA PRO A 45 -5.56 7.72 4.71
C PRO A 45 -5.99 7.15 3.35
N GLU A 46 -7.10 7.66 2.79
CA GLU A 46 -7.60 7.22 1.49
C GLU A 46 -6.66 7.60 0.35
N GLU A 47 -6.19 8.85 0.31
CA GLU A 47 -5.20 9.28 -0.70
C GLU A 47 -3.88 8.51 -0.57
N ALA A 48 -3.45 8.20 0.66
CA ALA A 48 -2.25 7.42 0.93
C ALA A 48 -2.38 5.97 0.42
N CYS A 49 -3.54 5.34 0.62
CA CYS A 49 -3.86 4.03 0.05
C CYS A 49 -3.83 4.07 -1.48
N LEU A 50 -4.52 5.03 -2.09
CA LEU A 50 -4.58 5.18 -3.55
C LEU A 50 -3.20 5.38 -4.16
N LYS A 51 -2.39 6.30 -3.61
CA LYS A 51 -1.01 6.54 -4.08
C LYS A 51 -0.11 5.32 -3.98
N SER A 52 -0.28 4.53 -2.92
CA SER A 52 0.46 3.28 -2.76
C SER A 52 0.04 2.27 -3.82
N LEU A 53 -1.26 2.14 -4.10
CA LEU A 53 -1.76 1.26 -5.16
C LEU A 53 -1.31 1.69 -6.56
N GLU A 54 -1.31 2.99 -6.86
CA GLU A 54 -0.78 3.54 -8.12
C GLU A 54 0.68 3.14 -8.33
N GLN A 55 1.53 3.33 -7.32
CA GLN A 55 2.94 2.94 -7.41
C GLN A 55 3.13 1.43 -7.59
N ILE A 56 2.30 0.61 -6.94
CA ILE A 56 2.34 -0.85 -7.08
C ILE A 56 1.88 -1.27 -8.47
N ALA A 57 0.83 -0.66 -9.00
CA ALA A 57 0.34 -0.90 -10.36
C ALA A 57 1.40 -0.55 -11.39
N ASP A 58 2.08 0.59 -11.24
CA ASP A 58 3.16 1.01 -12.13
C ASP A 58 4.36 0.07 -12.09
N LYS A 59 4.80 -0.36 -10.89
CA LYS A 59 5.87 -1.36 -10.77
C LYS A 59 5.48 -2.71 -11.34
N SER A 60 4.20 -3.08 -11.26
CA SER A 60 3.70 -4.34 -11.82
C SER A 60 3.82 -4.40 -13.34
N LYS A 61 3.88 -3.24 -14.03
CA LYS A 61 4.14 -3.17 -15.48
C LYS A 61 5.49 -3.75 -15.88
N LEU A 62 6.45 -3.81 -14.94
CA LEU A 62 7.78 -4.40 -15.17
C LEU A 62 7.75 -5.95 -15.15
N LEU A 63 6.63 -6.56 -14.76
CA LEU A 63 6.47 -8.01 -14.61
C LEU A 63 5.34 -8.50 -15.52
N PRO A 64 5.64 -8.89 -16.78
CA PRO A 64 4.63 -9.22 -17.79
C PRO A 64 3.62 -10.30 -17.35
N HIS A 65 4.04 -11.25 -16.52
CA HIS A 65 3.20 -12.33 -16.00
C HIS A 65 2.18 -11.87 -14.93
N LEU A 66 2.32 -10.65 -14.41
CA LEU A 66 1.38 -10.06 -13.45
C LEU A 66 0.36 -9.14 -14.14
N LEU A 67 0.43 -8.98 -15.46
CA LEU A 67 -0.47 -8.13 -16.23
C LEU A 67 -1.60 -8.94 -16.86
N ASN A 68 -2.74 -8.29 -17.07
CA ASN A 68 -3.82 -8.79 -17.92
C ASN A 68 -3.60 -8.34 -19.37
N GLU A 69 -4.49 -8.75 -20.27
CA GLU A 69 -4.44 -8.39 -21.71
C GLU A 69 -4.50 -6.87 -21.96
N LYS A 70 -4.95 -6.09 -20.98
CA LYS A 70 -5.02 -4.62 -21.03
C LYS A 70 -3.80 -3.93 -20.41
N GLY A 71 -2.78 -4.67 -19.98
CA GLY A 71 -1.59 -4.12 -19.33
C GLY A 71 -1.82 -3.63 -17.89
N LEU A 72 -2.92 -4.03 -17.26
CA LEU A 72 -3.23 -3.72 -15.86
C LEU A 72 -2.86 -4.90 -14.96
N ALA A 73 -2.57 -4.62 -13.69
CA ALA A 73 -2.31 -5.66 -12.70
C ALA A 73 -3.46 -6.67 -12.64
N ARG A 74 -3.15 -7.97 -12.79
CA ARG A 74 -4.09 -9.09 -12.78
C ARG A 74 -4.34 -9.63 -11.36
N PHE A 75 -4.04 -8.86 -10.33
CA PHE A 75 -4.18 -9.27 -8.93
C PHE A 75 -4.86 -8.19 -8.11
N GLY A 76 -5.54 -8.60 -7.04
CA GLY A 76 -6.13 -7.70 -6.06
C GLY A 76 -5.14 -7.37 -4.94
N LEU A 77 -5.11 -6.11 -4.54
CA LEU A 77 -4.44 -5.62 -3.35
C LEU A 77 -5.26 -4.46 -2.79
N ASN A 78 -5.66 -4.56 -1.53
CA ASN A 78 -6.41 -3.52 -0.83
C ASN A 78 -5.60 -3.07 0.38
N PHE A 79 -5.73 -1.79 0.75
CA PHE A 79 -5.12 -1.24 1.96
C PHE A 79 -6.20 -0.59 2.81
N TYR A 80 -6.14 -0.83 4.10
CA TYR A 80 -6.96 -0.14 5.09
C TYR A 80 -6.02 0.67 5.97
N ALA A 81 -6.33 1.95 6.18
CA ALA A 81 -5.49 2.84 6.96
C ALA A 81 -6.31 3.74 7.88
N ILE A 82 -5.69 4.13 8.99
CA ILE A 82 -6.21 5.10 9.96
C ILE A 82 -5.07 6.01 10.41
N ASN A 83 -5.32 7.30 10.56
CA ASN A 83 -4.33 8.24 11.07
C ASN A 83 -4.59 8.64 12.53
N LYS A 84 -3.66 9.40 13.11
CA LYS A 84 -3.74 9.85 14.51
C LYS A 84 -4.96 10.74 14.81
N LYS A 85 -5.50 11.40 13.78
CA LYS A 85 -6.70 12.25 13.88
C LYS A 85 -8.00 11.43 13.88
N GLY A 86 -7.92 10.12 13.67
CA GLY A 86 -9.08 9.23 13.57
C GLY A 86 -9.72 9.19 12.18
N GLU A 87 -9.12 9.83 11.18
CA GLU A 87 -9.53 9.68 9.78
C GLU A 87 -9.12 8.28 9.32
N TYR A 88 -9.93 7.65 8.46
CA TYR A 88 -9.68 6.31 7.93
C TYR A 88 -10.01 6.22 6.43
N GLY A 89 -9.47 5.21 5.76
CA GLY A 89 -9.69 4.95 4.33
C GLY A 89 -9.37 3.50 3.98
N GLY A 90 -9.99 2.95 2.94
CA GLY A 90 -9.99 1.52 2.62
C GLY A 90 -10.31 1.22 1.16
#